data_AF-A0A8T4I5F1-F1
#
_entry.id   AF-A0A8T4I5F1-F1
#
_cell.length_a   1.000
_cell.length_b   1.000
_cell.length_c   1.000
_cell.angle_alpha   90.00
_cell.angle_beta   90.00
_cell.angle_gamma   90.00
#
_symmetry.space_group_name_H-M   'P 1'
#
loop_
_entity.id
_entity.type
_entity.pdbx_description
1 polymer ?
#
loop_
_entity_poly.entity_id
_entity_poly.type
_entity_poly.pdbx_seq_one_letter_code
_entity_poly.pdbx_strand_id
1 'polypeptide(L)' 'TVILDPGDPNYVWLTDPARPGVGLRVLVKQAPEWKAAIEQTVSRVRQRSTPIVLADVRQSREGDLVCWTET' A
#
# COMPACT_ATOMS: atom_id res chain seq x y z
N THR A 1 -3.89 -11.33 23.77
CA THR A 1 -3.15 -11.07 22.51
C THR A 1 -3.69 -12.02 21.46
N VAL A 2 -4.22 -11.50 20.35
CA VAL A 2 -4.72 -12.33 19.23
C VAL A 2 -3.58 -12.49 18.23
N ILE A 3 -3.24 -13.72 17.90
CA ILE A 3 -2.25 -14.05 16.88
C ILE A 3 -3.04 -14.51 15.66
N LEU A 4 -2.92 -13.77 14.56
CA LEU A 4 -3.53 -14.12 13.29
C LEU A 4 -2.53 -14.95 12.48
N ASP A 5 -3.04 -16.00 11.83
CA ASP A 5 -2.26 -16.76 10.87
C ASP A 5 -1.95 -15.87 9.65
N PRO A 6 -0.69 -15.78 9.20
CA PRO A 6 -0.31 -14.94 8.06
C PRO A 6 -0.83 -15.47 6.72
N GLY A 7 -1.38 -16.68 6.66
CA GLY A 7 -1.89 -17.30 5.44
C GLY A 7 -0.78 -17.73 4.48
N ASP A 8 -1.18 -18.14 3.27
CA ASP A 8 -0.27 -18.54 2.20
C ASP A 8 0.31 -17.29 1.49
N PRO A 9 1.66 -17.09 1.49
CA PRO A 9 2.29 -15.91 0.89
C PRO A 9 2.13 -15.86 -0.64
N ASN A 10 1.74 -16.95 -1.28
CA ASN A 10 1.52 -16.98 -2.73
C ASN A 10 0.17 -16.39 -3.13
N TYR A 11 -0.72 -16.12 -2.19
CA TYR A 11 -2.05 -15.57 -2.48
C TYR A 11 -2.25 -14.23 -1.78
N VAL A 12 -2.93 -13.32 -2.48
CA VAL A 12 -3.35 -12.03 -1.92
C VAL A 12 -4.80 -11.75 -2.26
N TRP A 13 -5.46 -10.99 -1.39
CA TRP A 13 -6.78 -10.47 -1.63
C TRP A 13 -6.70 -9.07 -2.22
N LEU A 14 -7.35 -8.87 -3.36
CA LEU A 14 -7.55 -7.57 -3.99
C LEU A 14 -9.04 -7.27 -4.06
N THR A 15 -9.42 -5.99 -4.01
CA THR A 15 -10.78 -5.60 -4.39
C THR A 15 -10.89 -5.72 -5.90
N ASP A 16 -11.93 -6.41 -6.38
CA ASP A 16 -12.19 -6.55 -7.82
C ASP A 16 -12.38 -5.14 -8.43
N PRO A 17 -11.50 -4.71 -9.36
CA PRO A 17 -11.58 -3.39 -9.97
C PRO A 17 -12.81 -3.25 -10.89
N ALA A 18 -13.36 -4.36 -11.39
CA ALA A 18 -14.59 -4.37 -12.19
C ALA A 18 -15.84 -4.44 -11.30
N ARG A 19 -15.74 -4.99 -10.08
CA ARG A 19 -16.86 -5.12 -9.13
C ARG A 19 -16.46 -4.66 -7.72
N PRO A 20 -16.51 -3.34 -7.45
CA PRO A 20 -16.23 -2.80 -6.13
C PRO A 20 -17.10 -3.46 -5.04
N GLY A 21 -16.46 -3.93 -3.97
CA GLY A 21 -17.11 -4.66 -2.88
C GLY A 21 -16.97 -6.19 -2.94
N VAL A 22 -16.45 -6.73 -4.04
CA VAL A 22 -16.09 -8.14 -4.16
C VAL A 22 -14.58 -8.30 -3.93
N GLY A 23 -14.21 -9.18 -3.01
CA GLY A 23 -12.81 -9.59 -2.83
C GLY A 23 -12.43 -10.68 -3.84
N LEU A 24 -11.32 -10.48 -4.53
CA LEU A 24 -10.71 -11.42 -5.46
C LEU A 24 -9.44 -11.99 -4.84
N ARG A 25 -9.31 -13.31 -4.82
CA ARG A 25 -8.07 -13.99 -4.42
C ARG A 25 -7.23 -14.25 -5.67
N VAL A 26 -6.01 -13.74 -5.70
CA VAL A 26 -5.10 -13.86 -6.86
C VAL A 26 -3.79 -14.52 -6.46
N LEU A 27 -3.20 -15.27 -7.41
CA LEU A 27 -1.87 -15.86 -7.25
C LEU A 27 -0.80 -14.81 -7.56
N VAL A 28 0.12 -14.63 -6.63
CA VAL A 28 1.19 -13.63 -6.70
C VAL A 28 2.39 -14.23 -7.43
N LYS A 29 2.88 -13.53 -8.46
CA LYS A 29 4.16 -13.83 -9.11
C LYS A 29 5.32 -13.14 -8.40
N GLN A 30 5.12 -11.87 -8.04
CA GLN A 30 6.12 -11.04 -7.36
C GLN A 30 5.41 -10.15 -6.34
N ALA A 31 5.85 -10.23 -5.09
CA ALA A 31 5.38 -9.35 -4.03
C ALA A 31 5.91 -7.92 -4.25
N PRO A 32 5.14 -6.89 -3.87
CA PRO A 32 5.54 -5.51 -4.05
C PRO A 32 6.75 -5.14 -3.19
N GLU A 33 7.71 -4.44 -3.81
CA GLU A 33 8.77 -3.77 -3.08
C GLU A 33 8.19 -2.47 -2.50
N TRP A 34 7.73 -2.55 -1.25
CA TRP A 34 7.10 -1.43 -0.59
C TRP A 34 8.08 -0.26 -0.38
N LYS A 35 7.79 0.86 -1.03
CA LYS A 35 8.52 2.13 -0.88
C LYS A 35 7.63 3.13 -0.16
N ALA A 36 8.27 4.06 0.56
CA ALA A 36 7.54 5.21 1.07
C ALA A 36 7.04 6.02 -0.14
N ALA A 37 5.74 6.33 -0.18
CA ALA A 37 5.23 7.31 -1.13
C ALA A 37 5.86 8.67 -0.78
N ILE A 38 6.80 9.15 -1.60
CA ILE A 38 7.48 10.43 -1.38
C ILE A 38 6.95 11.42 -2.42
N GLU A 39 6.23 12.42 -1.95
CA GLU A 39 6.63 13.83 -2.10
C GLU A 39 6.32 14.56 -0.80
N GLN A 40 7.30 14.58 0.11
CA GLN A 40 7.19 15.26 1.40
C GLN A 40 7.93 16.60 1.31
N THR A 41 7.21 17.69 1.06
CA THR A 41 7.81 19.04 1.17
C THR A 41 7.72 19.49 2.63
N VAL A 42 8.88 19.56 3.30
CA VAL A 42 8.97 20.03 4.69
C VAL A 42 9.29 21.51 4.70
N SER A 43 8.30 22.35 5.00
CA SER A 43 8.50 23.79 5.18
C SER A 43 8.79 24.10 6.64
N ARG A 44 10.00 24.61 6.91
CA ARG A 44 10.41 25.11 8.23
C ARG A 44 10.17 26.61 8.31
N VAL A 45 9.14 27.00 9.05
CA VAL A 45 8.82 28.41 9.33
C VAL A 45 9.51 28.84 10.62
N ARG A 46 10.25 29.95 10.58
CA ARG A 46 10.88 30.54 11.77
C ARG A 46 9.80 30.82 12.82
N GLN A 47 10.05 30.41 14.08
CA GLN A 47 9.14 30.47 15.24
C GLN A 47 8.10 29.34 15.39
N ARG A 48 8.06 28.35 14.48
CA ARG A 48 7.26 27.13 14.70
C ARG A 48 8.17 26.00 15.20
N SER A 49 7.82 25.39 16.33
CA SER A 49 8.55 24.23 16.87
C SER A 49 8.36 22.97 16.01
N THR A 50 7.20 22.84 15.37
CA THR A 50 6.86 21.71 14.46
C THR A 50 6.87 22.16 13.00
N PRO A 51 7.58 21.48 12.09
CA PRO A 51 7.57 21.85 10.66
C PRO A 51 6.21 21.58 10.01
N ILE A 52 5.90 22.31 8.92
CA ILE A 52 4.70 22.03 8.11
C ILE A 52 5.07 20.92 7.14
N VAL A 53 4.36 19.80 7.26
CA VAL A 53 4.50 18.65 6.35
C VAL A 53 3.39 18.77 5.32
N LEU A 54 3.74 19.14 4.09
CA LEU A 54 2.83 19.08 2.95
C LEU A 54 3.01 17.70 2.33
N ALA A 55 1.99 16.86 2.46
CA ALA A 55 1.91 15.54 1.85
C ALA A 55 0.71 15.55 0.90
N ASP A 56 0.99 15.46 -0.40
CA ASP A 56 -0.05 15.43 -1.44
C ASP A 56 -0.70 14.04 -1.55
N VAL A 57 0.00 12.99 -1.09
CA VAL A 57 -0.44 11.58 -1.20
C VAL A 57 -0.58 10.95 0.19
N ARG A 58 -1.69 10.22 0.41
CA ARG A 58 -1.97 9.51 1.67
C ARG A 58 -0.82 8.55 1.98
N GLN A 59 -0.45 8.50 3.27
CA GLN A 59 0.73 7.89 3.90
C GLN A 59 0.94 6.37 3.73
N SER A 60 0.33 5.73 2.72
CA SER A 60 0.48 4.29 2.50
C SER A 60 1.77 4.01 1.73
N ARG A 61 2.39 2.86 2.00
CA ARG A 61 3.50 2.39 1.18
C ARG A 61 2.95 2.04 -0.20
N GLU A 62 3.71 2.38 -1.23
CA GLU A 62 3.39 2.08 -2.61
C GLU A 62 4.37 1.04 -3.14
N GLY A 63 3.92 0.25 -4.11
CA GLY A 63 4.73 -0.78 -4.74
C GLY A 63 3.96 -1.49 -5.83
N ASP A 64 4.69 -2.13 -6.74
CA ASP A 64 4.10 -2.84 -7.88
C ASP A 64 3.85 -4.30 -7.54
N LEU A 65 2.59 -4.73 -7.64
CA LEU A 65 2.19 -6.12 -7.43
C LEU A 65 2.03 -6.81 -8.80
N VAL A 66 2.74 -7.92 -9.01
CA VAL A 66 2.59 -8.73 -10.23
C VAL A 66 1.84 -10.02 -9.90
N CYS A 67 0.70 -10.22 -10.56
CA CYS A 67 -0.16 -11.39 -10.36
C CYS A 67 -0.32 -12.20 -11.65
N TRP A 68 -0.63 -13.47 -11.49
CA TRP A 68 -1.11 -14.30 -12.60
C TRP A 68 -2.63 -14.16 -12.73
N THR A 69 -3.11 -14.11 -13.96
CA THR A 69 -4.53 -14.20 -14.29
C THR A 69 -4.78 -15.57 -14.90
N GLU A 70 -5.78 -16.29 -14.40
CA GLU A 70 -6.27 -17.52 -15.01
C GLU A 70 -7.38 -17.13 -16.00
N THR A 71 -7.39 -17.73 -17.19
CA THR A 71 -8.44 -17.53 -18.20
C THR A 71 -9.29 -18.77 -18.31
#